data_AF-A0A1D3JEM1-F1
#
_entry.id   AF-A0A1D3JEM1-F1
#
_cell.length_a   1.000
_cell.length_b   1.000
_cell.length_c   1.000
_cell.angle_alpha   90.00
_cell.angle_beta   90.00
_cell.angle_gamma   90.00
#
_symmetry.space_group_name_H-M   'P 1'
#
loop_
_entity.id
_entity.type
_entity.pdbx_description
1 polymer ?
#
loop_
_entity_poly.entity_id
_entity_poly.type
_entity_poly.pdbx_seq_one_letter_code
_entity_poly.pdbx_strand_id
1 'polypeptide(L)'
;MEESPYSFIGSYDVYKSAFEQNYGDGGLQGTSDCQNIATTYLGGDNNKCTQVVNYLNYLDAYDENYICEGCKYLNYLLYNEIHKRFRHGHNILQFYDKLKDSYDDYFKTYMFDIYVKEISEDIFQKIQNLIKLYDHFKKFKSANIQIIGETCKGAQSFVNAYLLHVKKCYESYDKDFCTELEKFRDQYNLRMTNVTSCAGLQTFLPSTINANLLAILSPFVVIIGTPFIFFILYKFTPFGPWIISRMRSIKMIRNYLSPGSPEVQQNYQDTNIYKEEKMYNIAYYSA
;
A
#
# COMPACT_ATOMS: atom_id res chain seq x y z
N MET A 1 -15.90 0.37 -1.46
CA MET A 1 -14.46 0.32 -1.82
C MET A 1 -14.33 -0.83 -2.79
N GLU A 2 -13.72 -0.64 -3.95
CA GLU A 2 -13.59 -1.72 -4.91
C GLU A 2 -12.65 -2.80 -4.35
N GLU A 3 -13.05 -4.07 -4.43
CA GLU A 3 -12.19 -5.15 -3.97
C GLU A 3 -11.06 -5.46 -4.97
N SER A 4 -9.84 -5.60 -4.43
CA SER A 4 -8.65 -5.96 -5.19
C SER A 4 -8.79 -7.35 -5.84
N PRO A 5 -8.43 -7.50 -7.14
CA PRO A 5 -8.42 -8.80 -7.81
C PRO A 5 -7.23 -9.68 -7.41
N TYR A 6 -6.30 -9.16 -6.60
CA TYR A 6 -5.03 -9.81 -6.28
C TYR A 6 -5.02 -10.49 -4.89
N SER A 7 -6.07 -10.36 -4.09
CA SER A 7 -6.04 -10.72 -2.66
C SER A 7 -5.75 -12.20 -2.37
N PHE A 8 -6.09 -13.11 -3.29
CA PHE A 8 -5.87 -14.55 -3.13
C PHE A 8 -4.39 -14.98 -3.21
N ILE A 9 -3.50 -14.10 -3.70
CA ILE A 9 -2.11 -14.43 -4.02
C ILE A 9 -1.33 -14.94 -2.80
N GLY A 10 -1.54 -14.35 -1.62
CA GLY A 10 -0.84 -14.76 -0.39
C GLY A 10 -1.12 -16.22 0.02
N SER A 11 -2.25 -16.75 -0.43
CA SER A 11 -2.79 -18.09 -0.16
C SER A 11 -2.93 -18.92 -1.45
N TYR A 12 -2.18 -18.57 -2.51
CA TYR A 12 -2.31 -19.21 -3.82
C TYR A 12 -2.25 -20.74 -3.79
N ASP A 13 -1.29 -21.33 -3.07
CA ASP A 13 -1.18 -22.79 -2.99
C ASP A 13 -2.38 -23.43 -2.27
N VAL A 14 -3.02 -22.72 -1.32
CA VAL A 14 -4.18 -23.23 -0.57
C VAL A 14 -5.36 -23.41 -1.53
N TYR A 15 -5.72 -22.37 -2.28
CA TYR A 15 -6.81 -22.44 -3.25
C TYR A 15 -6.49 -23.38 -4.41
N LYS A 16 -5.23 -23.43 -4.84
CA LYS A 16 -4.78 -24.39 -5.85
C LYS A 16 -4.95 -25.84 -5.38
N SER A 17 -4.47 -26.16 -4.19
CA SER A 17 -4.62 -27.51 -3.64
C SER A 17 -6.07 -27.89 -3.40
N ALA A 18 -6.90 -26.95 -2.94
CA ALA A 18 -8.34 -27.16 -2.83
C ALA A 18 -8.98 -27.45 -4.19
N PHE A 19 -8.65 -26.69 -5.24
CA PHE A 19 -9.20 -26.93 -6.57
C PHE A 19 -8.75 -28.29 -7.18
N GLU A 20 -7.52 -28.70 -6.91
CA GLU A 20 -6.94 -29.96 -7.40
C GLU A 20 -7.35 -31.19 -6.56
N GLN A 21 -8.05 -30.99 -5.45
CA GLN A 21 -8.49 -32.07 -4.57
C GLN A 21 -9.49 -33.00 -5.26
N ASN A 22 -9.36 -34.31 -5.01
CA ASN A 22 -10.37 -35.28 -5.37
C ASN A 22 -11.42 -35.37 -4.25
N TYR A 23 -12.63 -34.90 -4.55
CA TYR A 23 -13.74 -34.84 -3.58
C TYR A 23 -14.52 -36.17 -3.45
N GLY A 24 -14.12 -37.22 -4.18
CA GLY A 24 -14.81 -38.52 -4.20
C GLY A 24 -16.26 -38.44 -4.70
N ASP A 25 -16.99 -39.56 -4.64
CA ASP A 25 -18.42 -39.66 -4.99
C ASP A 25 -19.36 -38.93 -3.98
N GLY A 26 -18.80 -38.25 -2.98
CA GLY A 26 -19.53 -37.44 -2.01
C GLY A 26 -19.73 -35.98 -2.41
N GLY A 27 -19.19 -35.56 -3.57
CA GLY A 27 -19.56 -34.28 -4.19
C GLY A 27 -21.05 -34.25 -4.52
N LEU A 28 -21.65 -33.05 -4.55
CA LEU A 28 -23.06 -32.85 -4.91
C LEU A 28 -23.44 -33.81 -6.05
N GLN A 29 -24.51 -34.60 -5.86
CA GLN A 29 -25.11 -35.46 -6.90
C GLN A 29 -25.55 -34.70 -8.18
N GLY A 30 -25.22 -33.41 -8.31
CA GLY A 30 -25.51 -32.50 -9.40
C GLY A 30 -24.35 -32.36 -10.38
N THR A 31 -24.07 -33.41 -11.16
CA THR A 31 -23.32 -33.29 -12.43
C THR A 31 -24.26 -33.13 -13.64
N SER A 32 -25.59 -33.19 -13.43
CA SER A 32 -26.59 -33.15 -14.51
C SER A 32 -26.50 -31.88 -15.34
N ASP A 33 -26.29 -30.74 -14.69
CA ASP A 33 -26.31 -29.44 -15.36
C ASP A 33 -24.95 -29.11 -15.97
N CYS A 34 -23.88 -29.73 -15.45
CA CYS A 34 -22.54 -29.52 -15.95
C CYS A 34 -22.37 -29.94 -17.41
N GLN A 35 -23.15 -30.92 -17.89
CA GLN A 35 -23.08 -31.31 -19.29
C GLN A 35 -23.46 -30.14 -20.21
N ASN A 36 -24.56 -29.44 -19.92
CA ASN A 36 -25.01 -28.31 -20.71
C ASN A 36 -24.07 -27.11 -20.55
N ILE A 37 -23.69 -26.78 -19.31
CA ILE A 37 -22.79 -25.65 -19.02
C ILE A 37 -21.42 -25.87 -19.70
N ALA A 38 -20.84 -27.07 -19.60
CA ALA A 38 -19.54 -27.36 -20.17
C ALA A 38 -19.55 -27.31 -21.69
N THR A 39 -20.60 -27.82 -22.34
CA THR A 39 -20.76 -27.72 -23.81
C THR A 39 -20.75 -26.27 -24.25
N THR A 40 -21.44 -25.38 -23.53
CA THR A 40 -21.53 -23.97 -23.91
C THR A 40 -20.27 -23.18 -23.57
N TYR A 41 -19.63 -23.39 -22.42
CA TYR A 41 -18.60 -22.46 -21.92
C TYR A 41 -17.19 -23.06 -21.80
N LEU A 42 -17.07 -24.39 -21.79
CA LEU A 42 -15.81 -25.10 -21.55
C LEU A 42 -15.42 -26.05 -22.69
N GLY A 43 -16.05 -25.91 -23.87
CA GLY A 43 -15.78 -26.76 -25.03
C GLY A 43 -16.15 -28.24 -24.83
N GLY A 44 -17.13 -28.51 -23.97
CA GLY A 44 -17.58 -29.86 -23.63
C GLY A 44 -16.80 -30.54 -22.51
N ASP A 45 -15.92 -29.82 -21.81
CA ASP A 45 -15.11 -30.36 -20.70
C ASP A 45 -15.95 -30.53 -19.41
N ASN A 46 -16.80 -31.56 -19.40
CA ASN A 46 -17.72 -31.84 -18.29
C ASN A 46 -16.97 -32.09 -16.97
N ASN A 47 -15.82 -32.76 -17.03
CA ASN A 47 -14.98 -33.02 -15.86
C ASN A 47 -14.48 -31.72 -15.24
N LYS A 48 -14.10 -30.74 -16.06
CA LYS A 48 -13.73 -29.40 -15.57
C LYS A 48 -14.91 -28.71 -14.92
N CYS A 49 -16.11 -28.75 -15.50
CA CYS A 49 -17.30 -28.17 -14.86
C CYS A 49 -17.55 -28.81 -13.48
N THR A 50 -17.51 -30.15 -13.40
CA THR A 50 -17.68 -30.87 -12.13
C THR A 50 -16.60 -30.47 -11.11
N GLN A 51 -15.36 -30.28 -11.55
CA GLN A 51 -14.27 -29.78 -10.69
C GLN A 51 -14.58 -28.38 -10.13
N VAL A 52 -15.10 -27.48 -10.97
CA VAL A 52 -15.53 -26.14 -10.55
C VAL A 52 -16.65 -26.22 -9.50
N VAL A 53 -17.69 -27.00 -9.76
CA VAL A 53 -18.83 -27.18 -8.84
C VAL A 53 -18.37 -27.76 -7.50
N ASN A 54 -17.52 -28.78 -7.51
CA ASN A 54 -16.99 -29.38 -6.29
C ASN A 54 -16.13 -28.39 -5.48
N TYR A 55 -15.30 -27.60 -6.16
CA TYR A 55 -14.52 -26.55 -5.52
C TYR A 55 -15.41 -25.48 -4.88
N LEU A 56 -16.47 -25.03 -5.57
CA LEU A 56 -17.42 -24.06 -5.04
C LEU A 56 -18.18 -24.60 -3.82
N ASN A 57 -18.61 -25.85 -3.87
CA ASN A 57 -19.22 -26.54 -2.73
C ASN A 57 -18.25 -26.65 -1.55
N TYR A 58 -16.96 -26.90 -1.81
CA TYR A 58 -15.93 -26.89 -0.78
C TYR A 58 -15.75 -25.51 -0.14
N LEU A 59 -15.75 -24.43 -0.94
CA LEU A 59 -15.63 -23.06 -0.43
C LEU A 59 -16.81 -22.68 0.48
N ASP A 60 -18.01 -23.16 0.19
CA ASP A 60 -19.24 -22.76 0.90
C ASP A 60 -19.21 -23.04 2.42
N ALA A 61 -18.42 -24.03 2.82
CA ALA A 61 -18.20 -24.41 4.21
C ALA A 61 -17.38 -23.41 5.03
N TYR A 62 -16.80 -22.39 4.40
CA TYR A 62 -15.92 -21.40 5.03
C TYR A 62 -16.55 -20.00 5.11
N ASP A 63 -15.83 -19.07 5.73
CA ASP A 63 -16.26 -17.67 5.86
C ASP A 63 -16.21 -16.90 4.53
N GLU A 64 -16.87 -15.75 4.49
CA GLU A 64 -17.03 -14.93 3.28
C GLU A 64 -15.69 -14.47 2.68
N ASN A 65 -14.66 -14.22 3.50
CA ASN A 65 -13.36 -13.80 2.97
C ASN A 65 -12.66 -14.96 2.26
N TYR A 66 -12.75 -16.16 2.81
CA TYR A 66 -12.20 -17.36 2.18
C TYR A 66 -12.94 -17.68 0.87
N ILE A 67 -14.27 -17.57 0.87
CA ILE A 67 -15.09 -17.72 -0.34
C ILE A 67 -14.69 -16.68 -1.39
N CYS A 68 -14.58 -15.41 -0.99
CA CYS A 68 -14.18 -14.29 -1.86
C CYS A 68 -12.84 -14.54 -2.55
N GLU A 69 -11.79 -14.82 -1.78
CA GLU A 69 -10.47 -15.11 -2.32
C GLU A 69 -10.47 -16.37 -3.20
N GLY A 70 -11.24 -17.39 -2.79
CA GLY A 70 -11.43 -18.61 -3.56
C GLY A 70 -12.11 -18.38 -4.92
N CYS A 71 -13.12 -17.49 -4.98
CA CYS A 71 -13.77 -17.06 -6.21
C CYS A 71 -12.82 -16.26 -7.12
N LYS A 72 -11.99 -15.38 -6.56
CA LYS A 72 -10.97 -14.64 -7.32
C LYS A 72 -9.94 -15.58 -7.94
N TYR A 73 -9.48 -16.58 -7.17
CA TYR A 73 -8.61 -17.63 -7.67
C TYR A 73 -9.25 -18.40 -8.83
N LEU A 74 -10.50 -18.84 -8.66
CA LEU A 74 -11.24 -19.57 -9.69
C LEU A 74 -11.40 -18.74 -10.96
N ASN A 75 -11.73 -17.45 -10.83
CA ASN A 75 -11.86 -16.54 -11.95
C ASN A 75 -10.54 -16.39 -12.74
N TYR A 76 -9.41 -16.24 -12.04
CA TYR A 76 -8.09 -16.28 -12.66
C TYR A 76 -7.82 -17.59 -13.39
N LEU A 77 -8.12 -18.74 -12.77
CA LEU A 77 -7.87 -20.06 -13.33
C LEU A 77 -8.70 -20.27 -14.61
N LEU A 78 -9.99 -19.94 -14.57
CA LEU A 78 -10.89 -20.04 -15.71
C LEU A 78 -10.48 -19.08 -16.83
N TYR A 79 -10.09 -17.85 -16.51
CA TYR A 79 -9.54 -16.92 -17.50
C TYR A 79 -8.32 -17.52 -18.20
N ASN A 80 -7.35 -18.04 -17.45
CA ASN A 80 -6.16 -18.67 -18.00
C ASN A 80 -6.48 -19.87 -18.92
N GLU A 81 -7.48 -20.67 -18.58
CA GLU A 81 -7.88 -21.84 -19.38
C GLU A 81 -8.68 -21.44 -20.64
N ILE A 82 -9.71 -20.61 -20.49
CA ILE A 82 -10.61 -20.18 -21.57
C ILE A 82 -9.87 -19.28 -22.56
N HIS A 83 -9.06 -18.33 -22.07
CA HIS A 83 -8.25 -17.44 -22.91
C HIS A 83 -7.29 -18.25 -23.81
N LYS A 84 -6.63 -19.27 -23.26
CA LYS A 84 -5.73 -20.15 -24.03
C LYS A 84 -6.45 -20.98 -25.09
N ARG A 85 -7.67 -21.45 -24.78
CA ARG A 85 -8.42 -22.36 -25.66
C ARG A 85 -9.19 -21.65 -26.77
N PHE A 86 -9.83 -20.51 -26.47
CA PHE A 86 -10.83 -19.94 -27.38
C PHE A 86 -10.43 -18.61 -28.04
N ARG A 87 -9.32 -17.99 -27.61
CA ARG A 87 -8.74 -16.72 -28.12
C ARG A 87 -9.65 -15.48 -28.06
N HIS A 88 -10.96 -15.58 -28.29
CA HIS A 88 -12.00 -14.56 -28.02
C HIS A 88 -13.38 -15.25 -27.95
N GLY A 89 -14.24 -14.88 -26.98
CA GLY A 89 -15.70 -15.01 -27.17
C GLY A 89 -16.53 -15.75 -26.12
N HIS A 90 -15.97 -16.49 -25.17
CA HIS A 90 -16.76 -17.00 -24.04
C HIS A 90 -16.70 -16.01 -22.87
N ASN A 91 -17.84 -15.42 -22.56
CA ASN A 91 -17.97 -14.51 -21.43
C ASN A 91 -17.95 -15.34 -20.14
N ILE A 92 -16.84 -15.25 -19.38
CA ILE A 92 -16.68 -15.90 -18.09
C ILE A 92 -17.83 -15.50 -17.14
N LEU A 93 -18.30 -14.26 -17.22
CA LEU A 93 -19.44 -13.80 -16.40
C LEU A 93 -20.71 -14.61 -16.73
N GLN A 94 -20.97 -14.91 -18.00
CA GLN A 94 -22.11 -15.77 -18.39
C GLN A 94 -21.97 -17.21 -17.90
N PHE A 95 -20.73 -17.72 -17.79
CA PHE A 95 -20.49 -19.02 -17.17
C PHE A 95 -20.87 -18.99 -15.68
N TYR A 96 -20.49 -17.93 -14.96
CA TYR A 96 -20.89 -17.75 -13.56
C TYR A 96 -22.40 -17.54 -13.40
N ASP A 97 -23.04 -16.76 -14.28
CA ASP A 97 -24.50 -16.59 -14.30
C ASP A 97 -25.20 -17.95 -14.43
N LYS A 98 -24.66 -18.84 -15.28
CA LYS A 98 -25.22 -20.19 -15.44
C LYS A 98 -24.94 -21.13 -14.29
N LEU A 99 -23.77 -21.03 -13.64
CA LEU A 99 -23.54 -21.74 -12.40
C LEU A 99 -24.49 -21.26 -11.29
N LYS A 100 -24.76 -19.96 -11.23
CA LYS A 100 -25.72 -19.39 -10.30
C LYS A 100 -27.13 -19.91 -10.56
N ASP A 101 -27.63 -19.81 -11.80
CA ASP A 101 -28.95 -20.32 -12.18
C ASP A 101 -29.15 -21.80 -11.80
N SER A 102 -28.11 -22.63 -11.98
CA SER A 102 -28.18 -24.07 -11.74
C SER A 102 -27.93 -24.50 -10.29
N TYR A 103 -27.19 -23.70 -9.51
CA TYR A 103 -26.67 -24.17 -8.21
C TYR A 103 -26.92 -23.23 -7.02
N ASP A 104 -27.77 -22.21 -7.14
CA ASP A 104 -28.05 -21.25 -6.05
C ASP A 104 -28.59 -21.93 -4.77
N ASP A 105 -29.30 -23.06 -4.90
CA ASP A 105 -29.81 -23.83 -3.77
C ASP A 105 -28.73 -24.63 -3.01
N TYR A 106 -27.50 -24.72 -3.53
CA TYR A 106 -26.45 -25.59 -3.00
C TYR A 106 -25.28 -24.85 -2.35
N PHE A 107 -24.93 -23.67 -2.85
CA PHE A 107 -23.86 -22.84 -2.30
C PHE A 107 -24.17 -21.37 -2.53
N LYS A 108 -23.49 -20.48 -1.80
CA LYS A 108 -23.71 -19.03 -1.83
C LYS A 108 -23.32 -18.39 -3.18
N THR A 109 -24.08 -18.63 -4.25
CA THR A 109 -23.75 -18.13 -5.60
C THR A 109 -23.87 -16.61 -5.74
N TYR A 110 -24.63 -15.95 -4.85
CA TYR A 110 -24.69 -14.48 -4.80
C TYR A 110 -23.31 -13.83 -4.61
N MET A 111 -22.32 -14.57 -4.10
CA MET A 111 -20.94 -14.12 -3.98
C MET A 111 -20.28 -13.85 -5.34
N PHE A 112 -20.76 -14.46 -6.42
CA PHE A 112 -20.24 -14.20 -7.77
C PHE A 112 -20.48 -12.76 -8.19
N ASP A 113 -21.66 -12.20 -7.89
CA ASP A 113 -22.00 -10.81 -8.24
C ASP A 113 -21.08 -9.79 -7.54
N ILE A 114 -20.49 -10.17 -6.41
CA ILE A 114 -19.66 -9.31 -5.57
C ILE A 114 -18.17 -9.43 -5.98
N TYR A 115 -17.69 -10.67 -6.17
CA TYR A 115 -16.25 -10.96 -6.23
C TYR A 115 -15.74 -11.38 -7.60
N VAL A 116 -16.62 -11.85 -8.49
CA VAL A 116 -16.24 -12.23 -9.85
C VAL A 116 -16.38 -11.00 -10.73
N LYS A 117 -15.25 -10.55 -11.26
CA LYS A 117 -15.16 -9.41 -12.17
C LYS A 117 -14.44 -9.77 -13.44
N GLU A 118 -14.63 -8.96 -14.47
CA GLU A 118 -13.87 -9.09 -15.69
C GLU A 118 -12.36 -8.92 -15.40
N ILE A 119 -11.58 -9.90 -15.84
CA ILE A 119 -10.12 -9.85 -15.77
C ILE A 119 -9.63 -9.30 -17.12
N SER A 120 -9.07 -8.09 -17.10
CA SER A 120 -8.38 -7.55 -18.27
C SER A 120 -7.03 -8.25 -18.47
N GLU A 121 -6.46 -8.17 -19.67
CA GLU A 121 -5.15 -8.75 -19.96
C GLU A 121 -4.03 -8.16 -19.07
N ASP A 122 -4.14 -6.88 -18.70
CA ASP A 122 -3.21 -6.23 -17.77
C ASP A 122 -3.34 -6.81 -16.34
N ILE A 123 -4.57 -6.97 -15.83
CA ILE A 123 -4.82 -7.60 -14.53
C ILE A 123 -4.29 -9.04 -14.54
N PHE A 124 -4.57 -9.78 -15.59
CA PHE A 124 -4.11 -11.15 -15.76
C PHE A 124 -2.57 -11.23 -15.72
N GLN A 125 -1.88 -10.37 -16.48
CA GLN A 125 -0.42 -10.35 -16.51
C GLN A 125 0.16 -9.98 -15.14
N LYS A 126 -0.48 -9.08 -14.39
CA LYS A 126 -0.11 -8.73 -13.01
C LYS A 126 -0.31 -9.89 -12.05
N ILE A 127 -1.42 -10.62 -12.13
CA ILE A 127 -1.65 -11.85 -11.34
C ILE A 127 -0.53 -12.87 -11.61
N GLN A 128 -0.20 -13.14 -12.88
CA GLN A 128 0.89 -14.07 -13.22
C GLN A 128 2.24 -13.64 -12.64
N ASN A 129 2.52 -12.33 -12.64
CA ASN A 129 3.74 -11.78 -12.06
C ASN A 129 3.79 -12.00 -10.54
N LEU A 130 2.68 -11.75 -9.85
CA LEU A 130 2.55 -11.99 -8.41
C LEU A 130 2.67 -13.48 -8.05
N ILE A 131 2.10 -14.38 -8.86
CA ILE A 131 2.25 -15.84 -8.67
C ILE A 131 3.72 -16.26 -8.84
N LYS A 132 4.43 -15.75 -9.85
CA LYS A 132 5.87 -16.03 -10.01
C LYS A 132 6.68 -15.54 -8.81
N LEU A 133 6.35 -14.37 -8.29
CA LEU A 133 7.00 -13.83 -7.09
C LEU A 133 6.70 -14.70 -5.86
N TYR A 134 5.46 -15.15 -5.71
CA TYR A 134 5.05 -16.11 -4.69
C TYR A 134 5.84 -17.42 -4.79
N ASP A 135 6.03 -17.96 -5.99
CA ASP A 135 6.81 -19.18 -6.23
C ASP A 135 8.29 -19.03 -5.83
N HIS A 136 8.86 -17.83 -5.94
CA HIS A 136 10.17 -17.54 -5.39
C HIS A 136 10.14 -17.49 -3.86
N PHE A 137 9.13 -16.83 -3.29
CA PHE A 137 9.01 -16.65 -1.85
C PHE A 137 8.78 -17.95 -1.09
N LYS A 138 7.90 -18.82 -1.61
CA LYS A 138 7.50 -20.07 -0.95
C LYS A 138 8.66 -21.03 -0.67
N LYS A 139 9.76 -20.91 -1.44
CA LYS A 139 10.99 -21.68 -1.26
C LYS A 139 11.67 -21.46 0.10
N PHE A 140 11.41 -20.33 0.76
CA PHE A 140 12.01 -19.99 2.06
C PHE A 140 11.05 -19.31 3.04
N LYS A 141 9.77 -19.13 2.67
CA LYS A 141 8.71 -18.51 3.49
C LYS A 141 8.56 -19.17 4.86
N SER A 142 8.68 -20.49 4.95
CA SER A 142 8.48 -21.23 6.21
C SER A 142 9.56 -20.88 7.25
N ALA A 143 9.13 -20.64 8.49
CA ALA A 143 10.00 -20.37 9.63
C ALA A 143 10.98 -21.52 9.91
N ASN A 144 10.58 -22.76 9.57
CA ASN A 144 11.38 -23.96 9.79
C ASN A 144 12.55 -24.11 8.80
N ILE A 145 12.55 -23.35 7.69
CA ILE A 145 13.60 -23.42 6.66
C ILE A 145 14.77 -22.54 7.07
N GLN A 146 15.95 -23.10 7.30
CA GLN A 146 17.13 -22.26 7.54
C GLN A 146 17.55 -21.51 6.27
N ILE A 147 17.86 -20.21 6.40
CA ILE A 147 18.24 -19.35 5.28
C ILE A 147 19.77 -19.35 5.17
N ILE A 148 20.34 -20.39 4.54
CA ILE A 148 21.77 -20.65 4.38
C ILE A 148 22.04 -21.26 3.00
N GLY A 149 23.23 -21.04 2.44
CA GLY A 149 23.63 -21.69 1.17
C GLY A 149 22.63 -21.46 0.03
N GLU A 150 21.95 -22.52 -0.42
CA GLU A 150 21.02 -22.45 -1.54
C GLU A 150 19.77 -21.62 -1.26
N THR A 151 19.26 -21.60 -0.01
CA THR A 151 18.11 -20.76 0.34
C THR A 151 18.47 -19.27 0.34
N CYS A 152 19.75 -18.90 0.54
CA CYS A 152 20.22 -17.54 0.29
C CYS A 152 20.06 -17.15 -1.20
N LYS A 153 20.36 -18.06 -2.13
CA LYS A 153 20.17 -17.79 -3.57
C LYS A 153 18.70 -17.65 -3.92
N GLY A 154 17.84 -18.49 -3.33
CA GLY A 154 16.39 -18.37 -3.44
C GLY A 154 15.88 -17.01 -2.94
N ALA A 155 16.34 -16.58 -1.76
CA ALA A 155 16.03 -15.26 -1.21
C ALA A 155 16.52 -14.12 -2.10
N GLN A 156 17.74 -14.20 -2.63
CA GLN A 156 18.26 -13.19 -3.57
C GLN A 156 17.44 -13.12 -4.86
N SER A 157 17.00 -14.26 -5.39
CA SER A 157 16.13 -14.31 -6.56
C SER A 157 14.77 -13.66 -6.30
N PHE A 158 14.20 -13.86 -5.11
CA PHE A 158 13.00 -13.16 -4.68
C PHE A 158 13.23 -11.64 -4.59
N VAL A 159 14.32 -11.18 -3.94
CA VAL A 159 14.65 -9.73 -3.85
C VAL A 159 14.73 -9.11 -5.23
N ASN A 160 15.47 -9.73 -6.15
CA ASN A 160 15.64 -9.20 -7.50
C ASN A 160 14.29 -9.12 -8.24
N ALA A 161 13.45 -10.15 -8.12
CA ALA A 161 12.11 -10.15 -8.73
C ALA A 161 11.20 -9.08 -8.11
N TYR A 162 11.20 -8.96 -6.77
CA TYR A 162 10.43 -7.94 -6.04
C TYR A 162 10.79 -6.53 -6.50
N LEU A 163 12.09 -6.19 -6.57
CA LEU A 163 12.55 -4.86 -6.99
C LEU A 163 12.15 -4.49 -8.42
N LEU A 164 12.02 -5.48 -9.32
CA LEU A 164 11.49 -5.25 -10.67
C LEU A 164 9.99 -4.89 -10.62
N HIS A 165 9.23 -5.52 -9.73
CA HIS A 165 7.80 -5.22 -9.56
C HIS A 165 7.55 -3.89 -8.84
N VAL A 166 8.44 -3.46 -7.93
CA VAL A 166 8.38 -2.13 -7.30
C VAL A 166 8.43 -1.02 -8.36
N LYS A 167 9.31 -1.13 -9.36
CA LYS A 167 9.38 -0.16 -10.47
C LYS A 167 8.05 -0.07 -11.22
N LYS A 168 7.45 -1.22 -11.55
CA LYS A 168 6.15 -1.29 -12.23
C LYS A 168 5.01 -0.70 -11.38
N CYS A 169 5.05 -0.89 -10.07
CA CYS A 169 4.09 -0.28 -9.16
C CYS A 169 4.13 1.26 -9.24
N TYR A 170 5.33 1.85 -9.27
CA TYR A 170 5.48 3.31 -9.43
C TYR A 170 5.06 3.83 -10.81
N GLU A 171 5.15 3.02 -11.85
CA GLU A 171 4.74 3.37 -13.22
C GLU A 171 3.22 3.26 -13.43
N SER A 172 2.57 2.26 -12.82
CA SER A 172 1.20 1.86 -13.19
C SER A 172 0.08 2.47 -12.34
N TYR A 173 0.38 3.22 -11.26
CA TYR A 173 -0.58 3.78 -10.29
C TYR A 173 -1.65 2.77 -9.79
N ASP A 174 -1.43 1.47 -9.99
CA ASP A 174 -2.33 0.39 -9.61
C ASP A 174 -2.16 0.13 -8.11
N LYS A 175 -2.97 0.84 -7.33
CA LYS A 175 -2.92 0.78 -5.87
C LYS A 175 -3.14 -0.64 -5.35
N ASP A 176 -3.99 -1.43 -6.01
CA ASP A 176 -4.32 -2.78 -5.56
C ASP A 176 -3.16 -3.74 -5.79
N PHE A 177 -2.51 -3.64 -6.96
CA PHE A 177 -1.29 -4.40 -7.25
C PHE A 177 -0.16 -4.03 -6.29
N CYS A 178 0.06 -2.73 -6.08
CA CYS A 178 1.05 -2.24 -5.13
C CYS A 178 0.76 -2.72 -3.69
N THR A 179 -0.51 -2.67 -3.26
CA THR A 179 -0.91 -3.12 -1.92
C THR A 179 -0.65 -4.62 -1.74
N GLU A 180 -0.92 -5.44 -2.77
CA GLU A 180 -0.60 -6.87 -2.71
C GLU A 180 0.91 -7.12 -2.70
N LEU A 181 1.68 -6.33 -3.45
CA LEU A 181 3.15 -6.38 -3.45
C LEU A 181 3.74 -5.99 -2.07
N GLU A 182 3.12 -5.02 -1.38
CA GLU A 182 3.53 -4.62 -0.03
C GLU A 182 3.43 -5.77 0.98
N LYS A 183 2.41 -6.62 0.87
CA LYS A 183 2.26 -7.81 1.74
C LYS A 183 3.45 -8.76 1.61
N PHE A 184 4.02 -8.90 0.40
CA PHE A 184 5.25 -9.68 0.20
C PHE A 184 6.44 -9.07 0.91
N ARG A 185 6.58 -7.74 0.88
CA ARG A 185 7.63 -7.03 1.62
C ARG A 185 7.52 -7.27 3.11
N ASP A 186 6.32 -7.13 3.68
CA ASP A 186 6.13 -7.29 5.12
C ASP A 186 6.48 -8.71 5.57
N GLN A 187 6.01 -9.72 4.85
CA GLN A 187 6.33 -11.12 5.14
C GLN A 187 7.83 -11.42 4.96
N TYR A 188 8.47 -10.87 3.93
CA TYR A 188 9.90 -11.03 3.69
C TYR A 188 10.74 -10.38 4.79
N ASN A 189 10.47 -9.11 5.12
CA ASN A 189 11.22 -8.37 6.12
C ASN A 189 11.11 -9.04 7.50
N LEU A 190 9.92 -9.53 7.86
CA LEU A 190 9.72 -10.32 9.08
C LEU A 190 10.57 -11.59 9.05
N ARG A 191 10.56 -12.31 7.92
CA ARG A 191 11.34 -13.55 7.74
C ARG A 191 12.85 -13.33 7.85
N MET A 192 13.32 -12.17 7.39
CA MET A 192 14.74 -11.82 7.29
C MET A 192 15.30 -11.07 8.50
N THR A 193 14.47 -10.70 9.48
CA THR A 193 14.84 -9.83 10.60
C THR A 193 16.15 -10.23 11.30
N ASN A 194 16.42 -11.54 11.45
CA ASN A 194 17.61 -12.06 12.14
C ASN A 194 18.53 -12.90 11.23
N VAL A 195 18.40 -12.80 9.90
CA VAL A 195 19.22 -13.57 8.96
C VAL A 195 20.53 -12.84 8.72
N THR A 196 21.64 -13.43 9.18
CA THR A 196 23.00 -12.89 9.01
C THR A 196 23.90 -13.79 8.16
N SER A 197 23.44 -15.00 7.85
CA SER A 197 24.18 -16.04 7.12
C SER A 197 24.37 -15.78 5.63
N CYS A 198 23.61 -14.84 5.04
CA CYS A 198 23.65 -14.52 3.62
C CYS A 198 24.35 -13.18 3.39
N ALA A 199 25.63 -13.20 3.03
CA ALA A 199 26.38 -11.98 2.72
C ALA A 199 25.78 -11.24 1.50
N GLY A 200 25.54 -9.95 1.63
CA GLY A 200 25.02 -9.09 0.56
C GLY A 200 23.51 -9.19 0.27
N LEU A 201 22.79 -10.07 0.98
CA LEU A 201 21.33 -10.16 0.85
C LEU A 201 20.66 -8.94 1.51
N GLN A 202 19.79 -8.27 0.77
CA GLN A 202 19.00 -7.17 1.31
C GLN A 202 17.91 -7.72 2.24
N THR A 203 18.05 -7.52 3.56
CA THR A 203 17.09 -8.01 4.56
C THR A 203 15.87 -7.09 4.75
N PHE A 204 15.95 -5.84 4.29
CA PHE A 204 14.86 -4.87 4.35
C PHE A 204 14.56 -4.28 2.97
N LEU A 205 13.38 -4.58 2.45
CA LEU A 205 12.94 -4.18 1.11
C LEU A 205 12.27 -2.80 1.09
N PRO A 206 12.42 -2.04 -0.02
CA PRO A 206 11.74 -0.75 -0.17
C PRO A 206 10.23 -0.96 -0.24
N SER A 207 9.48 -0.05 0.41
CA SER A 207 8.02 -0.05 0.34
C SER A 207 7.55 0.30 -1.06
N THR A 208 6.44 -0.31 -1.47
CA THR A 208 5.70 -0.03 -2.70
C THR A 208 4.63 1.02 -2.50
N ILE A 209 4.22 1.21 -1.25
CA ILE A 209 3.31 2.27 -0.88
C ILE A 209 4.15 3.55 -0.77
N ASN A 210 4.15 4.32 -1.84
CA ASN A 210 4.60 5.71 -1.78
C ASN A 210 3.67 6.46 -0.84
N ALA A 211 4.00 6.48 0.46
CA ALA A 211 3.54 7.56 1.31
C ALA A 211 4.12 8.82 0.67
N ASN A 212 3.25 9.60 -0.01
CA ASN A 212 3.64 10.77 -0.81
C ASN A 212 4.87 11.42 -0.17
N LEU A 213 6.05 11.25 -0.78
CA LEU A 213 7.28 11.81 -0.23
C LEU A 213 7.10 13.31 -0.04
N LEU A 214 6.31 13.96 -0.91
CA LEU A 214 5.86 15.33 -0.79
C LEU A 214 4.99 15.60 0.45
N ALA A 215 4.12 14.69 0.87
CA ALA A 215 3.33 14.82 2.09
C ALA A 215 4.18 14.62 3.36
N ILE A 216 5.18 13.73 3.31
CA ILE A 216 6.13 13.52 4.41
C ILE A 216 7.15 14.67 4.50
N LEU A 217 7.61 15.20 3.37
CA LEU A 217 8.59 16.29 3.26
C LEU A 217 7.95 17.68 3.40
N SER A 218 6.64 17.82 3.13
CA SER A 218 5.91 19.09 3.23
C SER A 218 6.09 19.77 4.59
N PRO A 219 5.96 19.07 5.73
CA PRO A 219 6.25 19.65 7.04
C PRO A 219 7.67 20.22 7.12
N PHE A 220 8.68 19.49 6.64
CA PHE A 220 10.08 19.91 6.70
C PHE A 220 10.37 21.11 5.81
N VAL A 221 9.79 21.17 4.60
CA VAL A 221 9.95 22.30 3.67
C VAL A 221 9.28 23.56 4.22
N VAL A 222 8.11 23.44 4.86
CA VAL A 222 7.45 24.57 5.52
C VAL A 222 8.27 25.02 6.73
N ILE A 223 8.68 24.10 7.61
CA ILE A 223 9.46 24.44 8.82
C ILE A 223 10.78 25.14 8.48
N ILE A 224 11.48 24.72 7.43
CA ILE A 224 12.77 25.30 7.02
C ILE A 224 12.58 26.54 6.14
N GLY A 225 11.63 26.49 5.21
CA GLY A 225 11.40 27.55 4.23
C GLY A 225 10.75 28.80 4.84
N THR A 226 9.82 28.63 5.78
CA THR A 226 9.10 29.73 6.42
C THR A 226 10.03 30.74 7.13
N PRO A 227 10.98 30.36 8.02
CA PRO A 227 11.89 31.32 8.64
C PRO A 227 12.82 31.98 7.62
N PHE A 228 13.21 31.27 6.55
CA PHE A 228 14.06 31.83 5.49
C PHE A 228 13.32 32.91 4.69
N ILE A 229 12.05 32.68 4.36
CA ILE A 229 11.18 33.67 3.70
C ILE A 229 10.96 34.88 4.62
N PHE A 230 10.67 34.67 5.91
CA PHE A 230 10.52 35.78 6.87
C PHE A 230 11.81 36.59 7.03
N PHE A 231 12.98 35.95 7.02
CA PHE A 231 14.26 36.64 7.07
C PHE A 231 14.49 37.51 5.83
N ILE A 232 14.19 36.99 4.63
CA ILE A 232 14.27 37.75 3.38
C ILE A 232 13.28 38.93 3.41
N LEU A 233 12.04 38.70 3.84
CA LEU A 233 11.04 39.77 3.93
C LEU A 233 11.43 40.85 4.94
N TYR A 234 11.97 40.47 6.09
CA TYR A 234 12.47 41.40 7.11
C TYR A 234 13.66 42.24 6.60
N LYS A 235 14.59 41.63 5.86
CA LYS A 235 15.79 42.31 5.37
C LYS A 235 15.56 43.15 4.12
N PHE A 236 14.68 42.71 3.21
CA PHE A 236 14.55 43.29 1.87
C PHE A 236 13.21 43.98 1.61
N THR A 237 12.23 43.88 2.52
CA THR A 237 10.96 44.61 2.38
C THR A 237 10.95 45.78 3.38
N PRO A 238 10.67 47.03 2.97
CA PRO A 238 10.77 48.20 3.85
C PRO A 238 9.53 48.33 4.76
N PHE A 239 9.11 47.24 5.41
CA PHE A 239 8.02 47.25 6.37
C PHE A 239 8.40 47.91 7.70
N GLY A 240 9.69 48.00 8.05
CA GLY A 240 10.15 48.65 9.28
C GLY A 240 9.66 50.11 9.38
N PRO A 241 9.99 50.99 8.42
CA PRO A 241 9.53 52.38 8.42
C PRO A 241 8.00 52.51 8.32
N TRP A 242 7.33 51.61 7.59
CA TRP A 242 5.87 51.65 7.39
C TRP A 242 5.07 51.20 8.63
N ILE A 243 5.54 50.19 9.36
CA ILE A 243 4.93 49.76 10.62
C ILE A 243 5.15 50.84 11.69
N ILE A 244 6.36 51.40 11.79
CA ILE A 244 6.67 52.49 12.73
C ILE A 244 5.82 53.73 12.41
N SER A 245 5.64 54.09 11.14
CA SER A 245 4.81 55.23 10.76
C SER A 245 3.33 55.00 11.07
N ARG A 246 2.82 53.78 10.85
CA ARG A 246 1.43 53.41 11.17
C ARG A 246 1.17 53.34 12.68
N MET A 247 2.14 52.86 13.46
CA MET A 247 2.05 52.91 14.93
C MET A 247 2.08 54.36 15.46
N ARG A 248 2.90 55.23 14.85
CA ARG A 248 2.92 56.67 15.18
C ARG A 248 1.62 57.38 14.81
N SER A 249 1.01 57.05 13.67
CA SER A 249 -0.26 57.65 13.25
C SER A 249 -1.42 57.24 14.18
N ILE A 250 -1.48 55.97 14.59
CA ILE A 250 -2.46 55.48 15.58
C ILE A 250 -2.26 56.17 16.95
N LYS A 251 -1.00 56.35 17.39
CA LYS A 251 -0.68 57.07 18.64
C LYS A 251 -1.06 58.55 18.58
N MET A 252 -0.85 59.21 17.45
CA MET A 252 -1.29 60.60 17.25
C MET A 252 -2.82 60.72 17.32
N ILE A 253 -3.57 59.86 16.62
CA ILE A 253 -5.05 59.85 16.65
C ILE A 253 -5.57 59.69 18.09
N ARG A 254 -4.95 58.83 18.90
CA ARG A 254 -5.29 58.64 20.32
C ARG A 254 -5.06 59.91 21.15
N ASN A 255 -4.01 60.68 20.88
CA ASN A 255 -3.74 61.93 21.58
C ASN A 255 -4.72 63.05 21.20
N TYR A 256 -5.20 63.09 19.95
CA TYR A 256 -6.22 64.06 19.51
C TYR A 256 -7.61 63.78 20.08
N LEU A 257 -7.96 62.52 20.31
CA LEU A 257 -9.26 62.12 20.88
C LEU A 257 -9.36 62.33 22.40
N SER A 258 -8.29 62.74 23.08
CA SER A 258 -8.30 63.00 24.53
C SER A 258 -7.74 64.40 24.84
N PRO A 259 -8.51 65.49 24.58
CA PRO A 259 -8.07 66.84 24.91
C PRO A 259 -8.37 67.17 26.38
N GLY A 260 -7.35 67.02 27.24
CA GLY A 260 -7.17 67.82 28.46
C GLY A 260 -7.45 67.17 29.82
N SER A 261 -6.38 67.00 30.62
CA SER A 261 -6.23 67.73 31.91
C SER A 261 -4.74 67.89 32.25
N PRO A 262 -4.33 68.94 32.99
CA PRO A 262 -2.99 69.51 32.97
C PRO A 262 -2.07 69.03 34.10
N GLU A 263 -0.78 69.35 33.91
CA GLU A 263 0.43 69.18 34.73
C GLU A 263 0.28 68.89 36.25
N VAL A 264 1.13 67.97 36.72
CA VAL A 264 1.72 68.06 38.06
C VAL A 264 3.25 67.91 37.91
N GLN A 265 3.97 69.00 38.16
CA GLN A 265 5.40 68.99 38.46
C GLN A 265 5.65 68.24 39.77
N GLN A 266 6.67 67.39 39.83
CA GLN A 266 7.62 67.42 40.95
C GLN A 266 8.91 66.66 40.63
N ASN A 267 10.01 67.34 40.96
CA ASN A 267 11.41 66.95 40.90
C ASN A 267 11.68 65.52 41.36
N TYR A 268 12.57 64.81 40.67
CA TYR A 268 13.45 63.86 41.33
C TYR A 268 14.79 63.77 40.60
N GLN A 269 15.85 63.82 41.39
CA GLN A 269 17.26 63.83 41.03
C GLN A 269 17.61 62.62 40.16
N ASP A 270 18.32 62.84 39.06
CA ASP A 270 19.07 61.77 38.40
C ASP A 270 20.31 61.48 39.25
N THR A 271 20.13 60.61 40.24
CA THR A 271 21.24 59.95 40.92
C THR A 271 21.94 59.04 39.92
N ASN A 272 23.17 59.42 39.59
CA ASN A 272 24.22 58.56 39.05
C ASN A 272 24.10 57.11 39.53
N ILE A 273 23.92 56.18 38.60
CA ILE A 273 24.33 54.79 38.81
C ILE A 273 25.25 54.43 37.64
N TYR A 274 26.53 54.71 37.88
CA TYR A 274 27.64 53.99 37.28
C TYR A 274 27.38 52.49 37.42
N LYS A 275 27.54 51.74 36.33
CA LYS A 275 27.96 50.35 36.44
C LYS A 275 29.02 50.06 35.38
N GLU A 276 30.24 50.25 35.86
CA GLU A 276 31.54 49.90 35.33
C GLU A 276 31.57 48.65 34.43
N GLU A 277 32.17 48.83 33.25
CA GLU A 277 32.81 47.78 32.49
C GLU A 277 33.98 47.21 33.31
N LYS A 278 33.86 45.98 33.82
CA LYS A 278 35.01 45.22 34.33
C LYS A 278 35.76 44.57 33.16
N MET A 279 36.78 45.25 32.65
CA MET A 279 37.89 44.61 31.94
C MET A 279 38.82 43.95 32.96
N TYR A 280 38.97 42.63 32.91
CA TYR A 280 39.99 41.91 33.67
C TYR A 280 41.33 42.02 32.95
N ASN A 281 42.28 42.78 33.51
CA ASN A 281 43.68 42.78 33.10
C ASN A 281 44.48 41.82 33.97
N ILE A 282 44.98 40.73 33.38
CA ILE A 282 45.99 39.87 33.97
C ILE A 282 47.34 40.35 33.44
N ALA A 283 48.22 40.83 34.32
CA ALA A 283 49.61 41.14 33.98
C ALA A 283 50.52 40.05 34.58
N TYR A 284 51.33 39.42 33.74
CA TYR A 284 52.46 38.58 34.13
C TYR A 284 53.74 39.42 34.07
N TYR A 285 54.54 39.39 35.13
CA TYR A 285 55.97 39.70 35.04
C TYR A 285 56.78 38.67 35.81
N SER A 286 57.77 38.12 35.11
CA SER A 286 58.84 37.26 35.59
C SER A 286 59.97 38.08 36.23
N ALA A 287 60.49 37.59 37.35
CA ALA A 287 61.91 37.61 37.73
C ALA A 287 62.14 36.45 38.70
#